data_AF-A0AAV0WZ35-F1
#
_entry.id   AF-A0AAV0WZ35-F1
#
_cell.length_a   1.000
_cell.length_b   1.000
_cell.length_c   1.000
_cell.angle_alpha   90.00
_cell.angle_beta   90.00
_cell.angle_gamma   90.00
#
_symmetry.space_group_name_H-M   'P 1'
#
loop_
_entity.id
_entity.type
_entity.pdbx_description
1 polymer ?
#
loop_
_entity_poly.entity_id
_entity_poly.type
_entity_poly.pdbx_seq_one_letter_code
_entity_poly.pdbx_strand_id
1 'polypeptide(L)'
;MYILDRAASELSDGNTRQFYYSNRSYSYRKQGNNVREIKSMGSNKTERACPSLLKVTISKFDGKVSTSFWKTHCGHELEIGRIRLDDETRTIIAGKCYFLF
;
A
#
# COMPACT_ATOMS: atom_id res chain seq x y z
N MET A 1 0.74 4.49 2.49
CA MET A 1 1.48 3.35 1.89
C MET A 1 0.87 3.04 0.53
N TYR A 2 1.67 2.64 -0.45
CA TYR A 2 1.19 2.26 -1.78
C TYR A 2 1.32 0.75 -2.00
N ILE A 3 0.35 0.15 -2.67
CA ILE A 3 0.31 -1.29 -3.01
C ILE A 3 0.18 -1.44 -4.51
N LEU A 4 0.81 -2.47 -5.07
CA LEU A 4 0.69 -2.80 -6.48
C LEU A 4 -0.79 -3.14 -6.78
N ASP A 5 -1.41 -2.41 -7.70
CA ASP A 5 -2.83 -2.57 -8.04
C ASP A 5 -3.07 -3.75 -9.00
N ARG A 6 -2.14 -3.92 -9.94
CA ARG A 6 -2.22 -4.93 -11.01
C ARG A 6 -0.84 -5.43 -11.40
N ALA A 7 -0.83 -6.56 -12.09
CA ALA A 7 0.38 -7.10 -12.69
C ALA A 7 1.06 -6.05 -13.59
N ALA A 8 2.38 -6.11 -13.63
CA ALA A 8 3.17 -5.25 -14.50
C ALA A 8 2.76 -5.46 -15.96
N SER A 9 2.78 -4.39 -16.74
CA SER A 9 2.44 -4.43 -18.17
C SER A 9 3.63 -3.96 -18.99
N GLU A 10 3.96 -4.69 -20.05
CA GLU A 10 4.94 -4.23 -21.04
C GLU A 10 4.31 -3.15 -21.93
N LEU A 11 5.08 -2.10 -22.20
CA LEU A 11 4.76 -1.01 -23.10
C LEU A 11 5.28 -1.33 -24.51
N SER A 12 4.80 -0.60 -25.51
CA SER A 12 5.21 -0.79 -26.91
C SER A 12 6.70 -0.53 -27.17
N ASP A 13 7.34 0.25 -26.30
CA ASP A 13 8.79 0.53 -26.32
C ASP A 13 9.62 -0.56 -25.60
N GLY A 14 8.97 -1.63 -25.13
CA GLY A 14 9.59 -2.73 -24.37
C GLY A 14 9.77 -2.43 -22.88
N ASN A 15 9.40 -1.23 -22.40
CA ASN A 15 9.54 -0.87 -21.00
C ASN A 15 8.43 -1.50 -20.14
N THR A 16 8.71 -1.73 -18.87
CA THR A 16 7.73 -2.30 -17.94
C THR A 16 7.06 -1.21 -17.13
N ARG A 17 5.72 -1.21 -17.06
CA ARG A 17 4.93 -0.25 -16.29
C ARG A 17 4.17 -0.92 -15.16
N GLN A 18 4.25 -0.31 -13.99
CA GLN A 18 3.55 -0.71 -12.77
C GLN A 18 2.79 0.49 -12.18
N PHE A 19 1.63 0.20 -11.60
CA PHE A 19 0.81 1.18 -10.90
C PHE A 19 0.64 0.76 -9.46
N TYR A 20 0.96 1.67 -8.55
CA TYR A 20 0.74 1.48 -7.13
C TYR A 20 -0.27 2.51 -6.64
N TYR A 21 -1.33 2.07 -5.99
CA TYR A 21 -2.35 2.94 -5.41
C TYR A 21 -2.25 2.95 -3.89
N SER A 22 -2.83 3.98 -3.26
CA SER A 22 -3.01 4.01 -1.81
C SER A 22 -3.55 2.67 -1.30
N ASN A 23 -2.94 2.12 -0.24
CA ASN A 23 -3.41 0.90 0.42
C ASN A 23 -4.83 1.05 1.01
N ARG A 24 -5.31 2.29 1.15
CA ARG A 24 -6.66 2.63 1.59
C ARG A 24 -7.69 2.73 0.45
N SER A 25 -7.25 2.66 -0.82
CA SER A 25 -8.15 2.64 -1.98
C SER A 25 -8.98 1.37 -2.05
N TYR A 26 -10.16 1.53 -2.64
CA TYR A 26 -11.16 0.51 -2.95
C TYR A 26 -11.83 -0.09 -1.71
N SER A 27 -12.62 -1.13 -1.93
CA SER A 27 -13.39 -1.83 -0.92
C SER A 27 -12.62 -2.94 -0.24
N TYR A 28 -13.01 -3.24 1.00
CA TYR A 28 -12.56 -4.44 1.68
C TYR A 28 -13.02 -5.70 0.94
N ARG A 29 -12.07 -6.62 0.70
CA ARG A 29 -12.37 -7.97 0.22
C ARG A 29 -12.02 -8.95 1.32
N LYS A 30 -13.01 -9.73 1.76
CA LYS A 30 -12.80 -10.79 2.75
C LYS A 30 -11.86 -11.85 2.17
N GLN A 31 -10.84 -12.22 2.94
CA GLN A 31 -9.84 -13.23 2.54
C GLN A 31 -9.66 -14.26 3.68
N GLY A 32 -9.36 -15.51 3.31
CA GLY A 32 -9.12 -16.62 4.24
C GLY A 32 -10.38 -17.31 4.78
N ASN A 33 -10.19 -18.24 5.72
CA ASN A 33 -11.22 -19.13 6.25
C ASN A 33 -12.10 -18.52 7.37
N ASN A 34 -12.04 -17.19 7.54
CA ASN A 34 -12.82 -16.46 8.55
C ASN A 34 -12.61 -16.92 10.02
N VAL A 35 -11.44 -17.48 10.34
CA VAL A 35 -11.08 -17.94 11.70
C VAL A 35 -10.84 -16.75 12.66
N ARG A 36 -10.55 -15.57 12.13
CA ARG A 36 -10.30 -14.34 12.90
C ARG A 36 -11.33 -13.29 12.53
N GLU A 37 -11.85 -12.61 13.54
CA GLU A 37 -12.71 -11.45 13.36
C GLU A 37 -11.94 -10.24 12.82
N ILE A 38 -12.67 -9.27 12.28
CA ILE A 38 -12.10 -7.98 11.89
C ILE A 38 -11.65 -7.25 13.16
N LYS A 39 -10.48 -6.61 13.10
CA LYS A 39 -9.97 -5.80 14.21
C LYS A 39 -10.95 -4.70 14.59
N SER A 40 -10.93 -4.23 15.83
CA SER A 40 -11.75 -3.11 16.31
C SER A 40 -11.63 -1.84 15.45
N MET A 41 -10.46 -1.59 14.86
CA MET A 41 -10.19 -0.47 13.95
C MET A 41 -10.85 -0.63 12.55
N GLY A 42 -11.45 -1.79 12.29
CA GLY A 42 -12.08 -2.11 11.01
C GLY A 42 -11.08 -2.37 9.89
N SER A 43 -11.56 -2.21 8.65
CA SER A 43 -10.73 -2.29 7.46
C SER A 43 -9.89 -1.03 7.28
N ASN A 44 -8.73 -1.17 6.61
CA ASN A 44 -7.94 -0.03 6.14
C ASN A 44 -8.53 0.64 4.89
N LYS A 45 -9.54 0.00 4.27
CA LYS A 45 -10.18 0.42 3.03
C LYS A 45 -11.19 1.54 3.27
N THR A 46 -11.26 2.47 2.32
CA THR A 46 -12.15 3.65 2.36
C THR A 46 -13.40 3.46 1.51
N GLU A 47 -13.57 2.27 0.92
CA GLU A 47 -14.70 1.91 0.05
C GLU A 47 -14.81 2.78 -1.22
N ARG A 48 -13.79 3.60 -1.50
CA ARG A 48 -13.71 4.52 -2.66
C ARG A 48 -12.33 4.46 -3.29
N ALA A 49 -12.24 4.83 -4.58
CA ALA A 49 -10.97 4.98 -5.25
C ALA A 49 -10.27 6.28 -4.78
N CYS A 50 -9.07 6.17 -4.24
CA CYS A 50 -8.25 7.34 -3.95
C CYS A 50 -7.41 7.70 -5.19
N PRO A 51 -7.33 8.98 -5.59
CA PRO A 51 -6.52 9.41 -6.73
C PRO A 51 -5.00 9.36 -6.47
N SER A 52 -4.60 9.11 -5.23
CA SER A 52 -3.21 9.02 -4.83
C SER A 52 -2.56 7.75 -5.40
N LEU A 53 -1.59 7.93 -6.29
CA LEU A 53 -0.95 6.85 -7.03
C LEU A 53 0.52 7.12 -7.34
N LEU A 54 1.27 6.03 -7.53
CA LEU A 54 2.64 6.00 -7.99
C LEU A 54 2.68 5.20 -9.29
N LYS A 55 3.06 5.86 -10.39
CA LYS A 55 3.30 5.21 -11.67
C LYS A 55 4.79 4.99 -11.81
N VAL A 56 5.21 3.75 -11.95
CA VAL A 56 6.61 3.36 -12.12
C VAL A 56 6.79 2.79 -13.51
N THR A 57 7.77 3.29 -14.25
CA THR A 57 8.18 2.76 -15.55
C THR A 57 9.67 2.39 -15.47
N ILE A 58 9.94 1.11 -15.68
CA ILE A 58 11.26 0.50 -15.64
C ILE A 58 11.72 0.29 -17.07
N SER A 59 12.83 0.92 -17.43
CA SER A 59 13.43 0.78 -18.75
C SER A 59 14.12 -0.57 -18.90
N LYS A 60 13.87 -1.25 -20.02
CA LYS A 60 14.43 -2.56 -20.31
C LYS A 60 15.89 -2.49 -20.78
N PHE A 61 16.30 -1.34 -21.31
CA PHE A 61 17.63 -1.17 -21.92
C PHE A 61 18.72 -0.83 -20.90
N ASP A 62 18.42 0.07 -19.96
CA ASP A 62 19.38 0.59 -18.98
C ASP A 62 18.98 0.28 -17.53
N GLY A 63 17.83 -0.37 -17.31
CA GLY A 63 17.30 -0.64 -15.97
C GLY A 63 16.82 0.61 -15.22
N LYS A 64 16.77 1.77 -15.89
CA LYS A 64 16.43 3.04 -15.24
C LYS A 64 14.98 3.04 -14.81
N VAL A 65 14.76 3.46 -13.56
CA VAL A 65 13.43 3.59 -12.97
C VAL A 65 12.98 5.04 -13.08
N SER A 66 11.89 5.27 -13.81
CA SER A 66 11.21 6.56 -13.88
C SER A 66 9.90 6.49 -13.11
N THR A 67 9.56 7.56 -12.39
CA THR A 67 8.42 7.52 -11.48
C THR A 67 7.65 8.84 -11.52
N SER A 68 6.32 8.73 -11.63
CA SER A 68 5.39 9.85 -11.47
C SER A 68 4.56 9.63 -10.22
N PHE A 69 4.57 10.64 -9.34
CA PHE A 69 3.96 10.54 -8.02
C PHE A 69 2.84 11.56 -7.85
N TRP A 70 1.63 11.08 -7.60
CA TRP A 70 0.48 11.90 -7.25
C TRP A 70 0.18 11.72 -5.77
N LYS A 71 0.59 12.70 -4.96
CA LYS A 71 0.47 12.66 -3.50
C LYS A 71 -0.94 12.93 -2.96
N THR A 72 -1.85 13.44 -3.79
CA THR A 72 -3.14 13.97 -3.34
C THR A 72 -4.08 12.84 -2.95
N HIS A 73 -4.46 12.80 -1.67
CA HIS A 73 -5.49 11.91 -1.15
C HIS A 73 -6.83 12.63 -1.09
N CYS A 74 -7.90 11.95 -1.51
CA CYS A 74 -9.27 12.47 -1.45
C CYS A 74 -10.14 11.51 -0.64
N GLY A 75 -10.92 12.04 0.30
CA GLY A 75 -11.84 11.25 1.14
C GLY A 75 -11.17 10.50 2.30
N HIS A 76 -9.86 10.68 2.51
CA HIS A 76 -9.17 10.18 3.70
C HIS A 76 -7.85 10.93 3.94
N GLU A 77 -7.39 10.89 5.19
CA GLU A 77 -6.07 11.42 5.57
C GLU A 77 -4.99 10.35 5.57
N LEU A 78 -3.74 10.80 5.62
CA LEU A 78 -2.57 9.95 5.77
C LEU A 78 -2.34 9.67 7.26
N GLU A 79 -3.09 8.71 7.79
CA GLU A 79 -3.01 8.28 9.20
C GLU A 79 -1.80 7.34 9.41
N ILE A 80 -0.84 7.75 10.24
CA ILE A 80 0.34 6.91 10.58
C ILE A 80 -0.09 5.57 11.19
N GLY A 81 -1.13 5.56 12.01
CA GLY A 81 -1.66 4.34 12.64
C GLY A 81 -2.23 3.29 11.65
N ARG A 82 -2.44 3.66 10.38
CA ARG A 82 -2.93 2.78 9.31
C ARG A 82 -1.79 2.20 8.45
N ILE A 83 -0.55 2.60 8.73
CA ILE A 83 0.63 2.11 8.01
C ILE A 83 1.02 0.75 8.58
N ARG A 84 1.33 -0.19 7.69
CA ARG A 84 1.88 -1.48 8.11
C ARG A 84 3.33 -1.28 8.55
N LEU A 85 3.62 -1.68 9.79
CA LEU A 85 4.99 -1.80 10.28
C LEU A 85 5.61 -3.09 9.76
N ASP A 86 6.92 -3.05 9.53
CA ASP A 86 7.73 -4.25 9.33
C ASP A 86 7.85 -5.04 10.65
N ASP A 87 8.26 -6.30 10.52
CA ASP A 87 8.30 -7.23 11.66
C ASP A 87 9.36 -6.83 12.71
N GLU A 88 10.46 -6.22 12.28
CA GLU A 88 11.53 -5.77 13.17
C GLU A 88 11.06 -4.57 14.01
N THR A 89 10.55 -3.52 13.37
CA THR A 89 9.98 -2.34 14.04
C THR A 89 8.86 -2.73 14.99
N ARG A 90 8.01 -3.67 14.59
CA ARG A 90 6.93 -4.19 15.45
C ARG A 90 7.47 -4.89 16.69
N THR A 91 8.54 -5.66 16.55
CA THR A 91 9.20 -6.36 17.68
C THR A 91 9.85 -5.35 18.63
N ILE A 92 10.52 -4.32 18.11
CA ILE A 92 11.13 -3.25 18.91
C ILE A 92 10.07 -2.49 19.71
N ILE A 93 8.95 -2.13 19.09
CA ILE A 93 7.85 -1.43 19.79
C ILE A 93 7.24 -2.34 20.85
N ALA A 94 6.99 -3.61 20.55
CA ALA A 94 6.47 -4.56 21.52
C ALA A 94 7.39 -4.70 22.75
N GLY A 95 8.71 -4.80 22.53
CA GLY A 95 9.69 -4.84 23.61
C GLY A 95 9.69 -3.58 24.48
N LYS A 96 9.48 -2.40 23.89
CA LYS A 96 9.36 -1.13 24.63
C LYS A 96 8.03 -1.02 25.40
N CYS A 97 6.93 -1.51 24.84
CA CYS A 97 5.62 -1.50 25.50
C CYS A 97 5.54 -2.49 26.67
N TYR A 98 6.34 -3.56 26.66
CA TYR A 98 6.41 -4.52 27.77
C TYR A 98 6.97 -3.93 29.07
N PHE A 99 7.67 -2.79 29.02
CA PHE A 99 8.23 -2.10 30.19
C PHE A 99 7.28 -1.08 30.84
N LEU A 100 6.05 -0.93 30.33
CA LEU A 100 5.05 0.03 30.81
C LEU A 100 3.88 -0.62 31.57
N PHE A 101 4.00 -1.90 31.94
CA PHE A 101 3.06 -2.62 32.79
C PHE A 101 3.75 -3.25 33.99
#